data_AF-A0A6M2EX96-F1
#
_entry.id   AF-A0A6M2EX96-F1
#
_cell.length_a   1.000
_cell.length_b   1.000
_cell.length_c   1.000
_cell.angle_alpha   90.00
_cell.angle_beta   90.00
_cell.angle_gamma   90.00
#
_symmetry.space_group_name_H-M   'P 1'
#
loop_
_entity.id
_entity.type
_entity.pdbx_description
1 polymer ?
#
loop_
_entity_poly.entity_id
_entity_poly.type
_entity_poly.pdbx_seq_one_letter_code
_entity_poly.pdbx_strand_id
1 'polypeptide(L)'
;MIAAVSPLSPPKHTAVFIHTTNPFSFPLHSGADPAKMDWIRKTMNFRCFNKRTDSKVLKVEVESGGEDFMDAAVAEARVSPQHLVIMVNGIIGSSADWRYAADQFVKKLPDKILVHRSECNHSKLTFDGVDLMGDRLAEEVLAVVRHRPEVRKISFVAHSLGGLVARYAIARLYENLPKSALSNLTENSLDEEHTSSMHCLEQPCEARIAGLEPVNFITFATPHLGSRGNKQLPILCGLPFLERRASQTAHLIVGRTGKHLFLTDNDNGIPLLLQMVNDSDGLRFISALRAFKRRVVYANANYDHIVGWGTSSIRRQNELPKSNLLVTDNKYPHIVYVERERGDHNSDKKTLVVGKQTTDLEEEMIKGLTQVPWERVDVSFHKSKQRYIAHNTIQVKSYWLNSDGADVVFHMIDNFLL
;
A
#
# COMPACT_ATOMS: atom_id res chain seq x y z
N MET A 1 -26.91 0.85 54.68
CA MET A 1 -25.94 0.08 53.88
C MET A 1 -26.16 0.45 52.42
N ILE A 2 -25.31 1.31 51.88
CA ILE A 2 -25.33 1.68 50.46
C ILE A 2 -24.39 0.69 49.78
N ALA A 3 -24.94 -0.20 48.95
CA ALA A 3 -24.16 -1.14 48.16
C ALA A 3 -23.46 -0.37 47.02
N ALA A 4 -22.13 -0.38 47.04
CA ALA A 4 -21.31 0.16 45.97
C ALA A 4 -21.42 -0.75 44.75
N VAL A 5 -21.92 -0.21 43.65
CA VAL A 5 -21.87 -0.83 42.32
C VAL A 5 -20.47 -0.61 41.76
N SER A 6 -19.71 -1.69 41.58
CA SER A 6 -18.43 -1.66 40.88
C SER A 6 -18.62 -1.21 39.42
N PRO A 7 -17.76 -0.34 38.86
CA PRO A 7 -17.86 0.01 37.45
C PRO A 7 -17.41 -1.18 36.60
N LEU A 8 -18.29 -1.61 35.69
CA LEU A 8 -17.97 -2.52 34.60
C LEU A 8 -16.75 -1.98 33.83
N SER A 9 -15.68 -2.78 33.78
CA SER A 9 -14.53 -2.52 32.92
C SER A 9 -14.99 -2.43 31.46
N PRO A 10 -14.52 -1.45 30.66
CA PRO A 10 -14.85 -1.40 29.24
C PRO A 10 -14.33 -2.66 28.54
N PRO A 11 -15.01 -3.14 27.48
CA PRO A 11 -14.56 -4.31 26.72
C PRO A 11 -13.15 -4.06 26.20
N LYS A 12 -12.27 -5.05 26.36
CA LYS A 12 -10.90 -5.01 25.85
C LYS A 12 -10.95 -5.23 24.34
N HIS A 13 -11.07 -4.15 23.57
CA HIS A 13 -10.90 -4.17 22.11
C HIS A 13 -9.53 -4.75 21.75
N THR A 14 -9.54 -5.98 21.24
CA THR A 14 -8.35 -6.75 20.86
C THR A 14 -8.52 -7.12 19.39
N ALA A 15 -7.59 -6.71 18.54
CA ALA A 15 -7.60 -7.13 17.14
C ALA A 15 -7.28 -8.63 17.05
N VAL A 16 -8.03 -9.36 16.23
CA VAL A 16 -7.84 -10.82 16.06
C VAL A 16 -7.34 -11.10 14.67
N PHE A 17 -6.37 -12.02 14.59
CA PHE A 17 -5.88 -12.60 13.35
C PHE A 17 -6.88 -13.63 12.85
N ILE A 18 -7.32 -13.51 11.60
CA ILE A 18 -8.17 -14.53 10.98
C ILE A 18 -7.34 -15.26 9.93
N HIS A 19 -6.87 -16.46 10.26
CA HIS A 19 -6.34 -17.41 9.27
C HIS A 19 -7.52 -18.08 8.55
N THR A 20 -7.59 -17.96 7.23
CA THR A 20 -8.57 -18.69 6.41
C THR A 20 -8.06 -20.11 6.18
N THR A 21 -8.75 -21.11 6.73
CA THR A 21 -8.55 -22.53 6.38
C THR A 21 -9.87 -23.12 5.91
N ASN A 22 -9.83 -23.92 4.85
CA ASN A 22 -11.01 -24.41 4.12
C ASN A 22 -11.44 -25.81 4.63
N PRO A 23 -12.71 -26.05 5.02
CA PRO A 23 -13.14 -27.34 5.54
C PRO A 23 -13.93 -28.15 4.50
N PHE A 24 -13.40 -28.42 3.30
CA PHE A 24 -14.01 -29.41 2.40
C PHE A 24 -12.95 -30.17 1.61
N SER A 25 -12.83 -31.47 1.86
CA SER A 25 -12.09 -32.40 1.02
C SER A 25 -12.87 -33.70 0.85
N PHE A 26 -13.15 -34.06 -0.40
CA PHE A 26 -13.58 -35.41 -0.80
C PHE A 26 -12.41 -36.15 -1.45
N PRO A 27 -12.32 -37.48 -1.28
CA PRO A 27 -11.11 -38.24 -1.61
C PRO A 27 -11.10 -38.75 -3.06
N LEU A 28 -9.91 -38.82 -3.67
CA LEU A 28 -9.67 -39.67 -4.83
C LEU A 28 -8.40 -40.52 -4.63
N HIS A 29 -8.58 -41.85 -4.74
CA HIS A 29 -7.57 -42.89 -5.02
C HIS A 29 -6.87 -42.64 -6.37
N SER A 30 -5.69 -43.15 -6.74
CA SER A 30 -4.65 -44.02 -6.18
C SER A 30 -3.55 -44.17 -7.24
N GLY A 31 -2.30 -44.47 -6.84
CA GLY A 31 -1.39 -45.30 -7.66
C GLY A 31 0.03 -44.78 -7.87
N ALA A 32 1.00 -45.31 -7.10
CA ALA A 32 2.27 -45.87 -7.60
C ALA A 32 3.20 -46.32 -6.43
N ASP A 33 3.90 -47.42 -6.69
CA ASP A 33 4.61 -48.39 -5.83
C ASP A 33 6.02 -47.92 -5.35
N PRO A 34 6.53 -48.32 -4.16
CA PRO A 34 7.76 -47.78 -3.58
C PRO A 34 8.95 -48.76 -3.63
N ALA A 35 10.02 -48.43 -4.37
CA ALA A 35 11.31 -49.09 -4.22
C ALA A 35 12.50 -48.21 -4.67
N LYS A 36 13.05 -47.40 -3.76
CA LYS A 36 14.50 -47.05 -3.64
C LYS A 36 14.69 -45.89 -2.67
N MET A 37 15.15 -46.17 -1.46
CA MET A 37 15.90 -45.23 -0.62
C MET A 37 16.76 -46.07 0.32
N ASP A 38 18.06 -46.08 0.09
CA ASP A 38 19.03 -46.41 1.14
C ASP A 38 20.37 -45.78 0.76
N TRP A 39 20.72 -44.68 1.45
CA TRP A 39 22.04 -44.41 2.00
C TRP A 39 22.06 -42.99 2.62
N ILE A 40 22.83 -42.86 3.71
CA ILE A 40 23.04 -41.67 4.56
C ILE A 40 22.06 -41.53 5.74
N ARG A 41 22.19 -42.45 6.71
CA ARG A 41 21.77 -42.21 8.11
C ARG A 41 22.72 -42.91 9.10
N LYS A 42 23.94 -42.38 9.24
CA LYS A 42 24.87 -42.58 10.38
C LYS A 42 25.71 -41.30 10.42
N THR A 43 25.54 -40.36 11.35
CA THR A 43 26.06 -40.42 12.73
C THR A 43 25.47 -39.29 13.60
N MET A 44 25.61 -39.44 14.92
CA MET A 44 25.25 -38.53 16.04
C MET A 44 23.88 -38.74 16.70
N ASN A 45 23.89 -39.65 17.67
CA ASN A 45 22.95 -39.78 18.78
C ASN A 45 23.31 -38.80 19.90
N PHE A 46 22.36 -37.98 20.34
CA PHE A 46 22.11 -37.74 21.76
C PHE A 46 20.60 -37.95 22.01
N ARG A 47 20.31 -38.86 22.95
CA ARG A 47 18.97 -39.32 23.39
C ARG A 47 18.58 -38.44 24.59
N CYS A 48 17.34 -37.97 24.74
CA CYS A 48 16.18 -38.71 25.28
C CYS A 48 14.85 -38.06 24.82
N PHE A 49 13.99 -38.82 24.10
CA PHE A 49 12.65 -39.35 24.50
C PHE A 49 11.56 -38.28 24.76
N ASN A 50 10.34 -38.30 24.20
CA ASN A 50 9.54 -39.19 23.33
C ASN A 50 8.29 -38.36 22.94
N LYS A 51 7.81 -38.25 21.70
CA LYS A 51 6.86 -39.17 21.03
C LYS A 51 6.65 -38.72 19.57
N ARG A 52 6.62 -39.70 18.66
CA ARG A 52 6.30 -39.59 17.23
C ARG A 52 4.82 -39.31 16.97
N THR A 53 4.53 -38.63 15.87
CA THR A 53 3.86 -39.22 14.69
C THR A 53 4.31 -38.45 13.44
N ASP A 54 4.97 -39.15 12.52
CA ASP A 54 5.22 -38.69 11.14
C ASP A 54 3.94 -38.83 10.32
N SER A 55 3.61 -37.81 9.53
CA SER A 55 2.89 -38.00 8.27
C SER A 55 3.43 -37.00 7.25
N LYS A 56 4.16 -37.53 6.26
CA LYS A 56 4.46 -36.82 5.01
C LYS A 56 3.15 -36.40 4.34
N VAL A 57 2.98 -35.11 4.10
CA VAL A 57 2.05 -34.59 3.09
C VAL A 57 2.82 -33.57 2.26
N LEU A 58 3.10 -33.95 1.02
CA LEU A 58 3.46 -33.03 -0.05
C LEU A 58 2.13 -32.65 -0.70
N LYS A 59 1.65 -31.44 -0.45
CA LYS A 59 0.52 -30.86 -1.18
C LYS A 59 0.76 -29.36 -1.30
N VAL A 60 0.74 -28.90 -2.54
CA VAL A 60 0.96 -27.52 -2.94
C VAL A 60 -0.22 -26.70 -2.44
N GLU A 61 0.04 -25.85 -1.45
CA GLU A 61 -0.87 -24.82 -0.98
C GLU A 61 -0.61 -23.55 -1.80
N VAL A 62 -1.65 -23.02 -2.45
CA VAL A 62 -1.66 -21.60 -2.82
C VAL A 62 -2.26 -20.90 -1.60
N GLU A 63 -1.40 -20.62 -0.61
CA GLU A 63 -1.73 -19.75 0.50
C GLU A 63 -2.05 -18.36 -0.07
N SER A 64 -3.25 -17.84 0.23
CA SER A 64 -3.52 -16.42 0.09
C SER A 64 -2.62 -15.69 1.09
N GLY A 65 -1.46 -15.21 0.64
CA GLY A 65 -0.53 -14.47 1.50
C GLY A 65 -1.18 -13.22 2.10
N GLY A 66 -0.79 -12.86 3.32
CA GLY A 66 -1.24 -11.66 4.01
C GLY A 66 -2.10 -11.91 5.25
N GLU A 67 -2.15 -10.92 6.14
CA GLU A 67 -2.83 -11.03 7.44
C GLU A 67 -4.07 -10.11 7.48
N ASP A 68 -5.25 -10.70 7.72
CA ASP A 68 -6.53 -9.99 7.89
C ASP A 68 -6.79 -9.66 9.37
N PHE A 69 -7.20 -8.41 9.63
CA PHE A 69 -7.50 -7.88 10.97
C PHE A 69 -8.88 -7.28 11.08
N MET A 70 -9.60 -7.71 12.12
CA MET A 70 -10.92 -7.24 12.52
C MET A 70 -10.97 -7.18 14.06
N ASP A 71 -11.92 -6.43 14.62
CA ASP A 71 -12.09 -6.38 16.08
C ASP A 71 -12.72 -7.70 16.58
N ALA A 72 -12.22 -8.25 17.69
CA ALA A 72 -12.68 -9.51 18.26
C ALA A 72 -14.21 -9.54 18.48
N ALA A 73 -14.76 -8.46 19.05
CA ALA A 73 -16.16 -8.39 19.41
C ALA A 73 -17.04 -8.33 18.15
N VAL A 74 -16.52 -7.75 17.07
CA VAL A 74 -17.18 -7.65 15.77
C VAL A 74 -17.20 -9.01 15.05
N ALA A 75 -16.08 -9.73 15.10
CA ALA A 75 -15.99 -11.09 14.60
C ALA A 75 -16.97 -12.02 15.34
N GLU A 76 -17.08 -11.88 16.67
CA GLU A 76 -18.04 -12.62 17.50
C GLU A 76 -19.49 -12.21 17.22
N ALA A 77 -19.75 -10.92 16.97
CA ALA A 77 -21.07 -10.38 16.66
C ALA A 77 -21.55 -10.63 15.22
N ARG A 78 -20.72 -11.24 14.36
CA ARG A 78 -21.00 -11.50 12.93
C ARG A 78 -21.37 -10.25 12.13
N VAL A 79 -20.87 -9.09 12.53
CA VAL A 79 -20.95 -7.87 11.73
C VAL A 79 -19.81 -7.92 10.71
N SER A 80 -20.13 -7.80 9.42
CA SER A 80 -19.17 -7.89 8.32
C SER A 80 -18.79 -6.50 7.82
N PRO A 81 -17.58 -5.99 8.12
CA PRO A 81 -17.08 -4.73 7.59
C PRO A 81 -17.09 -4.72 6.06
N GLN A 82 -17.60 -3.63 5.48
CA GLN A 82 -17.76 -3.50 4.03
C GLN A 82 -16.60 -2.77 3.36
N HIS A 83 -15.61 -2.29 4.12
CA HIS A 83 -14.51 -1.49 3.60
C HIS A 83 -13.16 -2.16 3.87
N LEU A 84 -12.55 -2.68 2.80
CA LEU A 84 -11.23 -3.28 2.82
C LEU A 84 -10.12 -2.21 2.76
N VAL A 85 -9.16 -2.27 3.68
CA VAL A 85 -7.97 -1.40 3.71
C VAL A 85 -6.72 -2.23 3.51
N ILE A 86 -6.08 -2.08 2.35
CA ILE A 86 -4.83 -2.77 2.01
C ILE A 86 -3.64 -1.94 2.49
N MET A 87 -2.79 -2.53 3.32
CA MET A 87 -1.56 -1.91 3.83
C MET A 87 -0.32 -2.48 3.14
N VAL A 88 0.50 -1.62 2.54
CA VAL A 88 1.64 -2.02 1.67
C VAL A 88 2.96 -1.49 2.21
N ASN A 89 3.91 -2.39 2.53
CA ASN A 89 5.19 -2.02 3.13
C ASN A 89 6.21 -1.44 2.14
N GLY A 90 7.21 -0.74 2.69
CA GLY A 90 8.35 -0.22 1.95
C GLY A 90 9.47 -1.24 1.70
N ILE A 91 10.60 -0.74 1.20
CA ILE A 91 11.79 -1.54 0.88
C ILE A 91 12.38 -2.21 2.14
N ILE A 92 12.79 -3.48 2.02
CA ILE A 92 13.25 -4.33 3.14
C ILE A 92 12.18 -4.48 4.26
N GLY A 93 10.94 -4.07 4.00
CA GLY A 93 9.83 -4.12 4.95
C GLY A 93 9.16 -5.49 5.04
N SER A 94 8.11 -5.53 5.85
CA SER A 94 7.19 -6.67 6.00
C SER A 94 5.82 -6.18 6.45
N SER A 95 4.81 -7.06 6.43
CA SER A 95 3.48 -6.81 6.99
C SER A 95 3.53 -6.29 8.43
N ALA A 96 4.52 -6.73 9.24
CA ALA A 96 4.66 -6.32 10.63
C ALA A 96 4.90 -4.81 10.83
N ASP A 97 5.41 -4.12 9.81
CA ASP A 97 5.68 -2.67 9.85
C ASP A 97 4.38 -1.86 10.02
N TRP A 98 3.24 -2.45 9.64
CA TRP A 98 1.92 -1.86 9.73
C TRP A 98 1.13 -2.28 10.98
N ARG A 99 1.70 -3.12 11.84
CA ARG A 99 0.99 -3.69 13.00
C ARG A 99 0.35 -2.61 13.88
N TYR A 100 1.11 -1.58 14.22
CA TYR A 100 0.58 -0.49 15.06
C TYR A 100 -0.59 0.23 14.39
N ALA A 101 -0.43 0.62 13.11
CA ALA A 101 -1.49 1.33 12.39
C ALA A 101 -2.75 0.49 12.21
N ALA A 102 -2.60 -0.80 11.88
CA ALA A 102 -3.72 -1.74 11.76
C ALA A 102 -4.48 -1.86 13.09
N ASP A 103 -3.77 -2.05 14.21
CA ASP A 103 -4.38 -2.13 15.53
C ASP A 103 -5.17 -0.85 15.88
N GLN A 104 -4.64 0.33 15.58
CA GLN A 104 -5.35 1.59 15.85
C GLN A 104 -6.55 1.79 14.93
N PHE A 105 -6.46 1.37 13.66
CA PHE A 105 -7.55 1.44 12.71
C PHE A 105 -8.73 0.58 13.17
N VAL A 106 -8.47 -0.69 13.47
CA VAL A 106 -9.49 -1.64 13.93
C VAL A 106 -10.11 -1.19 15.26
N LYS A 107 -9.32 -0.68 16.21
CA LYS A 107 -9.87 -0.16 17.48
C LYS A 107 -10.79 1.03 17.30
N LYS A 108 -10.51 1.89 16.31
CA LYS A 108 -11.24 3.15 16.11
C LYS A 108 -12.44 3.00 15.19
N LEU A 109 -12.41 2.03 14.28
CA LEU A 109 -13.44 1.77 13.27
C LEU A 109 -13.83 0.27 13.23
N PRO A 110 -14.14 -0.36 14.37
CA PRO A 110 -14.20 -1.83 14.51
C PRO A 110 -15.22 -2.50 13.58
N ASP A 111 -16.40 -1.91 13.42
CA ASP A 111 -17.49 -2.46 12.60
C ASP A 111 -17.47 -2.02 11.13
N LYS A 112 -16.51 -1.16 10.76
CA LYS A 112 -16.56 -0.44 9.48
C LYS A 112 -15.51 -0.89 8.50
N ILE A 113 -14.33 -1.29 8.99
CA ILE A 113 -13.21 -1.65 8.14
C ILE A 113 -12.68 -3.07 8.41
N LEU A 114 -12.19 -3.70 7.35
CA LEU A 114 -11.33 -4.88 7.40
C LEU A 114 -9.94 -4.42 6.95
N VAL A 115 -8.91 -4.62 7.79
CA VAL A 115 -7.53 -4.26 7.43
C VAL A 115 -6.79 -5.50 6.96
N HIS A 116 -6.19 -5.45 5.77
CA HIS A 116 -5.33 -6.49 5.24
C HIS A 116 -3.88 -5.97 5.15
N ARG A 117 -2.95 -6.60 5.87
CA ARG A 117 -1.52 -6.29 5.79
C ARG A 117 -0.87 -7.22 4.77
N SER A 118 -0.49 -6.66 3.62
CA SER A 118 0.10 -7.39 2.51
C SER A 118 1.42 -8.07 2.91
N GLU A 119 1.62 -9.31 2.45
CA GLU A 119 2.84 -10.10 2.69
C GLU A 119 3.55 -10.52 1.41
N CYS A 120 2.91 -10.31 0.25
CA CYS A 120 3.43 -10.72 -1.05
C CYS A 120 4.81 -10.11 -1.40
N ASN A 121 5.18 -8.99 -0.76
CA ASN A 121 6.42 -8.25 -0.99
C ASN A 121 7.22 -7.99 0.30
N HIS A 122 7.85 -9.02 0.87
CA HIS A 122 8.67 -8.90 2.08
C HIS A 122 10.18 -9.02 1.83
N SER A 123 10.99 -8.37 2.66
CA SER A 123 12.45 -8.59 2.70
C SER A 123 13.13 -8.45 1.32
N LYS A 124 13.77 -9.51 0.80
CA LYS A 124 14.51 -9.47 -0.47
C LYS A 124 13.59 -9.32 -1.70
N LEU A 125 12.32 -9.72 -1.59
CA LEU A 125 11.35 -9.57 -2.67
C LEU A 125 11.08 -8.10 -3.02
N THR A 126 11.39 -7.19 -2.10
CA THR A 126 11.27 -5.74 -2.33
C THR A 126 12.28 -5.19 -3.36
N PHE A 127 13.24 -6.00 -3.81
CA PHE A 127 14.22 -5.62 -4.84
C PHE A 127 13.85 -6.07 -6.26
N ASP A 128 12.72 -6.78 -6.42
CA ASP A 128 12.30 -7.39 -7.69
C ASP A 128 11.79 -6.38 -8.73
N GLY A 129 11.56 -5.12 -8.36
CA GLY A 129 11.01 -4.09 -9.25
C GLY A 129 9.55 -3.74 -8.94
N VAL A 130 9.20 -2.47 -9.12
CA VAL A 130 7.85 -1.92 -8.86
C VAL A 130 6.75 -2.65 -9.64
N ASP A 131 7.05 -3.07 -10.86
CA ASP A 131 6.15 -3.83 -11.73
C ASP A 131 5.86 -5.23 -11.17
N LEU A 132 6.88 -6.07 -10.94
CA LEU A 132 6.70 -7.42 -10.42
C LEU A 132 6.11 -7.44 -9.01
N MET A 133 6.49 -6.47 -8.16
CA MET A 133 5.85 -6.31 -6.86
C MET A 133 4.39 -5.88 -6.99
N GLY A 134 4.07 -5.03 -7.96
CA GLY A 134 2.72 -4.55 -8.22
C GLY A 134 1.80 -5.64 -8.77
N ASP A 135 2.31 -6.51 -9.65
CA ASP A 135 1.59 -7.69 -10.12
C ASP A 135 1.25 -8.64 -8.96
N ARG A 136 2.22 -8.95 -8.10
CA ARG A 136 1.98 -9.78 -6.90
C ARG A 136 0.96 -9.17 -5.95
N LEU A 137 1.04 -7.85 -5.73
CA LEU A 137 0.06 -7.15 -4.89
C LEU A 137 -1.34 -7.20 -5.51
N ALA A 138 -1.46 -7.05 -6.83
CA ALA A 138 -2.74 -7.17 -7.52
C ALA A 138 -3.33 -8.60 -7.36
N GLU A 139 -2.51 -9.64 -7.53
CA GLU A 139 -2.92 -11.03 -7.32
C GLU A 139 -3.38 -11.31 -5.87
N GLU A 140 -2.64 -10.80 -4.89
CA GLU A 140 -2.99 -10.90 -3.46
C GLU A 140 -4.32 -10.20 -3.18
N VAL A 141 -4.52 -8.96 -3.66
CA VAL A 141 -5.78 -8.23 -3.49
C VAL A 141 -6.96 -8.97 -4.11
N LEU A 142 -6.82 -9.51 -5.33
CA LEU A 142 -7.87 -10.33 -5.96
C LEU A 142 -8.16 -11.60 -5.17
N ALA A 143 -7.17 -12.21 -4.53
CA ALA A 143 -7.39 -13.33 -3.62
C ALA A 143 -8.20 -12.90 -2.40
N VAL A 144 -7.83 -11.82 -1.73
CA VAL A 144 -8.56 -11.30 -0.55
C VAL A 144 -10.02 -10.98 -0.89
N VAL A 145 -10.26 -10.23 -1.97
CA VAL A 145 -11.62 -9.83 -2.39
C VAL A 145 -12.50 -11.05 -2.68
N ARG A 146 -11.96 -12.10 -3.32
CA ARG A 146 -12.72 -13.34 -3.58
C ARG A 146 -13.13 -14.07 -2.29
N HIS A 147 -12.33 -14.00 -1.23
CA HIS A 147 -12.63 -14.62 0.06
C HIS A 147 -13.52 -13.76 0.96
N ARG A 148 -13.77 -12.50 0.58
CA ARG A 148 -14.52 -11.52 1.37
C ARG A 148 -15.67 -10.91 0.55
N PRO A 149 -16.68 -11.69 0.12
CA PRO A 149 -17.78 -11.19 -0.71
C PRO A 149 -18.61 -10.06 -0.05
N GLU A 150 -18.47 -9.86 1.26
CA GLU A 150 -19.06 -8.76 2.01
C GLU A 150 -18.47 -7.38 1.67
N VAL A 151 -17.21 -7.31 1.22
CA VAL A 151 -16.55 -6.02 1.00
C VAL A 151 -17.09 -5.34 -0.26
N ARG A 152 -17.33 -4.04 -0.17
CA ARG A 152 -17.88 -3.19 -1.24
C ARG A 152 -16.95 -2.04 -1.59
N LYS A 153 -16.10 -1.64 -0.64
CA LYS A 153 -15.17 -0.51 -0.76
C LYS A 153 -13.75 -0.97 -0.55
N ILE A 154 -12.80 -0.31 -1.22
CA ILE A 154 -11.37 -0.55 -1.07
C ILE A 154 -10.60 0.74 -0.83
N SER A 155 -9.54 0.65 -0.04
CA SER A 155 -8.56 1.71 0.18
C SER A 155 -7.17 1.16 0.32
N PHE A 156 -6.19 1.99 -0.04
CA PHE A 156 -4.78 1.65 0.05
C PHE A 156 -4.08 2.61 0.99
N VAL A 157 -3.24 2.06 1.87
CA VAL A 157 -2.32 2.80 2.74
C VAL A 157 -0.93 2.23 2.53
N ALA A 158 0.01 3.05 2.07
CA ALA A 158 1.31 2.55 1.64
C ALA A 158 2.46 3.42 2.14
N HIS A 159 3.63 2.81 2.33
CA HIS A 159 4.81 3.49 2.85
C HIS A 159 5.99 3.35 1.92
N SER A 160 6.71 4.45 1.70
CA SER A 160 7.96 4.47 0.95
C SER A 160 7.75 3.83 -0.43
N LEU A 161 8.60 2.87 -0.81
CA LEU A 161 8.48 2.08 -2.04
C LEU A 161 7.09 1.46 -2.23
N GLY A 162 6.40 1.08 -1.15
CA GLY A 162 5.07 0.48 -1.21
C GLY A 162 4.03 1.38 -1.90
N GLY A 163 4.18 2.70 -1.85
CA GLY A 163 3.27 3.61 -2.55
C GLY A 163 3.42 3.57 -4.07
N LEU A 164 4.64 3.28 -4.58
CA LEU A 164 4.85 3.04 -6.01
C LEU A 164 4.29 1.67 -6.42
N VAL A 165 4.49 0.64 -5.59
CA VAL A 165 3.91 -0.69 -5.79
C VAL A 165 2.38 -0.62 -5.82
N ALA A 166 1.77 0.09 -4.88
CA ALA A 166 0.33 0.30 -4.84
C ALA A 166 -0.18 1.04 -6.08
N ARG A 167 0.52 2.08 -6.55
CA ARG A 167 0.17 2.78 -7.81
C ARG A 167 0.17 1.84 -9.00
N TYR A 168 1.12 0.91 -9.07
CA TYR A 168 1.15 -0.08 -10.14
C TYR A 168 -0.01 -1.07 -10.01
N ALA A 169 -0.22 -1.63 -8.82
CA ALA A 169 -1.27 -2.60 -8.55
C ALA A 169 -2.67 -2.05 -8.85
N ILE A 170 -3.00 -0.80 -8.46
CA ILE A 170 -4.32 -0.24 -8.74
C ILE A 170 -4.59 -0.12 -10.25
N ALA A 171 -3.56 0.09 -11.07
CA ALA A 171 -3.72 0.10 -12.53
C ALA A 171 -3.98 -1.29 -13.10
N ARG A 172 -3.36 -2.33 -12.52
CA ARG A 172 -3.63 -3.74 -12.84
C ARG A 172 -5.05 -4.16 -12.45
N LEU A 173 -5.58 -3.60 -11.37
CA LEU A 173 -6.89 -3.90 -10.80
C LEU A 173 -8.02 -3.01 -11.35
N TYR A 174 -7.68 -2.04 -12.21
CA TYR A 174 -8.64 -1.05 -12.68
C TYR A 174 -9.60 -1.61 -13.70
N GLU A 175 -10.89 -1.43 -13.44
CA GLU A 175 -11.97 -1.84 -14.31
C GLU A 175 -12.88 -0.63 -14.55
N ASN A 176 -13.31 -0.44 -15.79
CA ASN A 176 -14.28 0.58 -16.15
C ASN A 176 -15.56 -0.12 -16.64
N LEU A 177 -16.49 -0.38 -15.72
CA LEU A 177 -17.67 -1.18 -15.99
C LEU A 177 -18.85 -0.31 -16.45
N PRO A 178 -19.54 -0.65 -17.56
CA PRO A 178 -20.81 -0.02 -17.90
C PRO A 178 -21.84 -0.25 -16.78
N LYS A 179 -22.57 0.80 -16.38
CA LYS A 179 -23.62 0.66 -15.34
C LYS A 179 -24.67 -0.41 -15.66
N SER A 180 -24.95 -0.65 -16.93
CA SER A 180 -25.87 -1.69 -17.41
C SER A 180 -25.39 -3.12 -17.15
N ALA A 181 -24.07 -3.35 -17.05
CA ALA A 181 -23.52 -4.66 -16.71
C ALA A 181 -23.62 -4.97 -15.21
N LEU A 182 -23.67 -3.94 -14.35
CA LEU A 182 -23.74 -4.08 -12.90
C LEU A 182 -25.16 -4.41 -12.41
N SER A 183 -26.20 -3.87 -13.05
CA SER A 183 -27.60 -4.21 -12.75
C SER A 183 -27.93 -5.68 -13.06
N ASN A 184 -27.30 -6.24 -14.08
CA ASN A 184 -27.53 -7.63 -14.50
C ASN A 184 -26.85 -8.67 -13.59
N LEU A 185 -25.92 -8.25 -12.71
CA LEU A 185 -25.34 -9.12 -11.69
C LEU A 185 -26.24 -9.27 -10.45
N THR A 186 -27.30 -8.46 -10.35
CA THR A 186 -28.26 -8.47 -9.22
C THR A 186 -29.61 -9.09 -9.56
N GLU A 187 -29.92 -9.37 -10.84
CA GLU A 187 -31.20 -9.93 -11.25
C GLU A 187 -31.01 -11.16 -12.17
N ASN A 188 -31.26 -12.35 -11.62
CA ASN A 188 -31.55 -13.53 -12.42
C ASN A 188 -33.04 -13.51 -12.80
N SER A 189 -33.38 -13.17 -14.05
CA SER A 189 -34.50 -13.79 -14.78
C SER A 189 -34.73 -13.18 -16.18
N LEU A 190 -34.65 -14.05 -17.17
CA LEU A 190 -35.48 -14.17 -18.39
C LEU A 190 -35.64 -12.98 -19.37
N ASP A 191 -35.18 -13.29 -20.58
CA ASP A 191 -35.80 -13.05 -21.90
C ASP A 191 -35.44 -11.86 -22.80
N GLU A 192 -35.01 -12.31 -23.99
CA GLU A 192 -35.16 -11.85 -25.38
C GLU A 192 -34.36 -10.71 -26.02
N GLU A 193 -33.94 -11.05 -27.25
CA GLU A 193 -33.23 -10.27 -28.26
C GLU A 193 -34.02 -9.05 -28.71
N HIS A 194 -33.32 -7.93 -29.00
CA HIS A 194 -33.65 -7.12 -30.17
C HIS A 194 -32.46 -6.27 -30.65
N THR A 195 -32.45 -6.07 -31.96
CA THR A 195 -31.43 -5.48 -32.81
C THR A 195 -31.51 -3.94 -32.90
N SER A 196 -30.32 -3.34 -33.08
CA SER A 196 -30.02 -2.18 -33.95
C SER A 196 -29.64 -0.82 -33.34
N SER A 197 -28.53 -0.33 -33.91
CA SER A 197 -28.24 1.05 -34.37
C SER A 197 -27.79 2.15 -33.39
N MET A 198 -26.81 2.88 -33.91
CA MET A 198 -26.13 4.11 -33.46
C MET A 198 -26.91 5.05 -32.54
N HIS A 199 -26.43 5.17 -31.30
CA HIS A 199 -25.98 6.43 -30.69
C HIS A 199 -25.19 6.04 -29.43
N CYS A 200 -23.87 6.23 -29.38
CA CYS A 200 -23.11 6.05 -28.14
C CYS A 200 -23.42 7.21 -27.20
N LEU A 201 -24.60 7.20 -26.58
CA LEU A 201 -24.83 7.89 -25.34
C LEU A 201 -23.78 7.35 -24.37
N GLU A 202 -22.92 8.21 -23.85
CA GLU A 202 -21.96 7.88 -22.79
C GLU A 202 -22.75 7.29 -21.61
N GLN A 203 -22.91 5.95 -21.61
CA GLN A 203 -23.40 5.27 -20.44
C GLN A 203 -22.41 5.59 -19.33
N PRO A 204 -22.86 6.08 -18.17
CA PRO A 204 -21.92 6.47 -17.15
C PRO A 204 -21.27 5.19 -16.62
N CYS A 205 -20.04 4.90 -17.02
CA CYS A 205 -19.29 3.77 -16.48
C CYS A 205 -18.85 4.11 -15.05
N GLU A 206 -18.83 3.10 -14.18
CA GLU A 206 -18.35 3.26 -12.82
C GLU A 206 -16.95 2.64 -12.70
N ALA A 207 -15.98 3.47 -12.33
CA ALA A 207 -14.62 3.05 -12.12
C ALA A 207 -14.52 2.18 -10.86
N ARG A 208 -13.94 0.99 -10.99
CA ARG A 208 -13.76 0.01 -9.91
C ARG A 208 -12.29 -0.39 -9.80
N ILE A 209 -11.90 -0.82 -8.60
CA ILE A 209 -10.60 -1.44 -8.33
C ILE A 209 -10.88 -2.82 -7.76
N ALA A 210 -10.52 -3.87 -8.49
CA ALA A 210 -10.85 -5.26 -8.14
C ALA A 210 -12.37 -5.48 -7.94
N GLY A 211 -13.21 -4.84 -8.77
CA GLY A 211 -14.67 -4.84 -8.61
C GLY A 211 -15.22 -4.01 -7.44
N LEU A 212 -14.38 -3.39 -6.61
CA LEU A 212 -14.78 -2.62 -5.43
C LEU A 212 -14.78 -1.10 -5.70
N GLU A 213 -15.56 -0.36 -4.90
CA GLU A 213 -15.57 1.10 -4.89
C GLU A 213 -14.26 1.66 -4.29
N PRO A 214 -13.41 2.38 -5.04
CA PRO A 214 -12.18 2.96 -4.51
C PRO A 214 -12.46 4.23 -3.69
N VAL A 215 -12.00 4.26 -2.43
CA VAL A 215 -12.29 5.37 -1.50
C VAL A 215 -11.06 6.22 -1.20
N ASN A 216 -10.04 5.67 -0.53
CA ASN A 216 -8.82 6.38 -0.15
C ASN A 216 -7.58 5.75 -0.79
N PHE A 217 -6.70 6.59 -1.33
CA PHE A 217 -5.34 6.23 -1.71
C PHE A 217 -4.36 7.09 -0.91
N ILE A 218 -3.70 6.50 0.09
CA ILE A 218 -2.88 7.22 1.07
C ILE A 218 -1.45 6.70 1.02
N THR A 219 -0.48 7.60 0.90
CA THR A 219 0.95 7.24 0.92
C THR A 219 1.71 8.01 2.00
N PHE A 220 2.74 7.36 2.56
CA PHE A 220 3.65 7.91 3.56
C PHE A 220 5.08 7.87 3.06
N ALA A 221 5.73 9.03 2.96
CA ALA A 221 7.13 9.16 2.56
C ALA A 221 7.47 8.39 1.27
N THR A 222 6.54 8.34 0.29
CA THR A 222 6.72 7.60 -0.97
C THR A 222 7.51 8.43 -1.99
N PRO A 223 8.56 7.91 -2.64
CA PRO A 223 9.30 8.64 -3.67
C PRO A 223 8.53 8.67 -5.00
N HIS A 224 7.43 9.42 -5.08
CA HIS A 224 6.52 9.43 -6.25
C HIS A 224 7.20 9.84 -7.56
N LEU A 225 8.23 10.70 -7.47
CA LEU A 225 9.03 11.22 -8.58
C LEU A 225 10.38 10.48 -8.70
N GLY A 226 10.54 9.35 -8.02
CA GLY A 226 11.83 8.67 -7.86
C GLY A 226 12.77 9.39 -6.90
N SER A 227 14.05 9.01 -6.97
CA SER A 227 15.13 9.42 -6.06
C SER A 227 16.32 10.06 -6.77
N ARG A 228 16.16 10.45 -8.05
CA ARG A 228 17.22 11.10 -8.83
C ARG A 228 17.39 12.56 -8.38
N GLY A 229 18.64 13.02 -8.24
CA GLY A 229 18.94 14.47 -8.13
C GLY A 229 18.72 15.15 -6.77
N ASN A 230 18.10 14.50 -5.79
CA ASN A 230 18.00 15.05 -4.44
C ASN A 230 19.36 14.96 -3.74
N LYS A 231 19.88 16.06 -3.18
CA LYS A 231 21.16 16.14 -2.43
C LYS A 231 21.20 15.32 -1.12
N GLN A 232 20.26 14.38 -0.95
CA GLN A 232 20.27 13.35 0.08
C GLN A 232 21.18 12.23 -0.44
N LEU A 233 22.28 11.98 0.27
CA LEU A 233 23.44 11.16 -0.13
C LEU A 233 23.29 10.29 -1.40
N PRO A 234 24.14 10.52 -2.42
CA PRO A 234 24.09 9.79 -3.66
C PRO A 234 24.61 8.37 -3.40
N ILE A 235 23.79 7.38 -3.74
CA ILE A 235 24.13 6.15 -4.49
C ILE A 235 23.10 5.03 -4.20
N LEU A 236 22.47 4.93 -3.01
CA LEU A 236 21.50 3.86 -2.67
C LEU A 236 20.41 4.24 -1.61
N CYS A 237 19.71 5.36 -1.77
CA CYS A 237 18.59 5.75 -0.87
C CYS A 237 18.97 5.83 0.63
N GLY A 238 20.21 6.20 0.98
CA GLY A 238 20.60 6.40 2.39
C GLY A 238 20.53 5.14 3.26
N LEU A 239 20.70 3.94 2.67
CA LEU A 239 20.81 2.67 3.40
C LEU A 239 22.30 2.33 3.66
N PRO A 240 22.90 2.70 4.80
CA PRO A 240 24.33 2.48 5.07
C PRO A 240 24.75 1.01 5.05
N PHE A 241 23.82 0.05 5.17
CA PHE A 241 24.12 -1.37 5.02
C PHE A 241 24.41 -1.79 3.57
N LEU A 242 23.73 -1.17 2.59
CA LEU A 242 24.01 -1.45 1.18
C LEU A 242 25.34 -0.80 0.75
N GLU A 243 25.63 0.38 1.27
CA GLU A 243 26.89 1.12 1.00
C GLU A 243 28.13 0.35 1.50
N ARG A 244 28.05 -0.29 2.68
CA ARG A 244 29.20 -1.00 3.27
C ARG A 244 29.58 -2.30 2.55
N ARG A 245 28.70 -2.84 1.71
CA ARG A 245 28.96 -4.02 0.85
C ARG A 245 29.14 -3.64 -0.63
N ALA A 246 29.04 -2.35 -0.99
CA ALA A 246 28.89 -1.93 -2.38
C ALA A 246 30.19 -1.81 -3.19
N SER A 247 31.40 -1.77 -2.61
CA SER A 247 32.60 -1.48 -3.43
C SER A 247 32.99 -2.62 -4.39
N GLN A 248 32.45 -3.82 -4.22
CA GLN A 248 32.70 -4.96 -5.12
C GLN A 248 31.41 -5.60 -5.68
N THR A 249 30.23 -5.16 -5.23
CA THR A 249 28.93 -5.83 -5.53
C THR A 249 27.81 -4.84 -5.89
N ALA A 250 28.13 -3.56 -6.13
CA ALA A 250 27.13 -2.51 -6.45
C ALA A 250 26.20 -2.87 -7.62
N HIS A 251 26.71 -3.56 -8.64
CA HIS A 251 25.93 -3.99 -9.81
C HIS A 251 24.92 -5.11 -9.50
N LEU A 252 25.08 -5.84 -8.40
CA LEU A 252 24.18 -6.92 -7.97
C LEU A 252 23.18 -6.48 -6.88
N ILE A 253 23.43 -5.33 -6.23
CA ILE A 253 22.62 -4.80 -5.12
C ILE A 253 21.66 -3.69 -5.57
N VAL A 254 21.92 -3.03 -6.71
CA VAL A 254 20.89 -2.22 -7.41
C VAL A 254 19.96 -3.20 -8.14
N GLY A 255 19.08 -3.87 -7.40
CA GLY A 255 18.03 -4.70 -8.00
C GLY A 255 17.15 -3.87 -8.96
N ARG A 256 16.22 -4.52 -9.66
CA ARG A 256 15.31 -3.85 -10.62
C ARG A 256 14.59 -2.66 -9.99
N THR A 257 14.23 -2.76 -8.69
CA THR A 257 13.70 -1.65 -7.89
C THR A 257 14.58 -0.40 -7.92
N GLY A 258 15.90 -0.55 -7.78
CA GLY A 258 16.83 0.58 -7.81
C GLY A 258 16.85 1.26 -9.16
N LYS A 259 16.81 0.49 -10.26
CA LYS A 259 16.71 1.05 -11.62
C LYS A 259 15.45 1.91 -11.78
N HIS A 260 14.30 1.43 -11.31
CA HIS A 260 13.04 2.19 -11.37
C HIS A 260 13.11 3.48 -10.54
N LEU A 261 13.63 3.42 -9.31
CA LEU A 261 13.75 4.59 -8.42
C LEU A 261 14.70 5.66 -8.98
N PHE A 262 15.75 5.26 -9.68
CA PHE A 262 16.72 6.19 -10.27
C PHE A 262 16.41 6.56 -11.73
N LEU A 263 15.30 6.06 -12.29
CA LEU A 263 14.89 6.30 -13.68
C LEU A 263 15.96 5.85 -14.69
N THR A 264 16.61 4.72 -14.43
CA THR A 264 17.67 4.13 -15.27
C THR A 264 17.23 2.83 -15.95
N ASP A 265 15.94 2.53 -15.89
CA ASP A 265 15.26 1.38 -16.51
C ASP A 265 14.74 1.69 -17.92
N ASN A 266 15.45 2.53 -18.66
CA ASN A 266 15.10 2.91 -20.04
C ASN A 266 15.54 1.89 -21.10
N ASP A 267 16.00 0.70 -20.68
CA ASP A 267 16.44 -0.39 -21.56
C ASP A 267 15.35 -0.78 -22.61
N ASN A 268 14.08 -0.56 -22.28
CA ASN A 268 12.91 -0.85 -23.14
C ASN A 268 12.13 0.41 -23.59
N GLY A 269 12.68 1.63 -23.42
CA GLY A 269 12.01 2.88 -23.78
C GLY A 269 11.86 3.84 -22.60
N ILE A 270 10.63 4.25 -22.29
CA ILE A 270 10.32 5.23 -21.25
C ILE A 270 10.50 4.58 -19.85
N PRO A 271 11.20 5.20 -18.88
CA PRO A 271 11.30 4.68 -17.51
C PRO A 271 9.92 4.40 -16.88
N LEU A 272 9.78 3.34 -16.10
CA LEU A 272 8.49 2.88 -15.57
C LEU A 272 7.75 3.98 -14.78
N LEU A 273 8.44 4.72 -13.92
CA LEU A 273 7.78 5.78 -13.13
C LEU A 273 7.18 6.88 -14.00
N LEU A 274 7.79 7.16 -15.15
CA LEU A 274 7.27 8.11 -16.13
C LEU A 274 6.09 7.52 -16.92
N GLN A 275 6.08 6.21 -17.18
CA GLN A 275 4.91 5.53 -17.73
C GLN A 275 3.71 5.62 -16.75
N MET A 276 3.96 5.43 -15.45
CA MET A 276 2.94 5.44 -14.39
C MET A 276 2.30 6.82 -14.13
N VAL A 277 2.66 7.87 -14.87
CA VAL A 277 2.01 9.19 -14.80
C VAL A 277 1.08 9.49 -15.97
N ASN A 278 0.87 8.51 -16.86
CA ASN A 278 -0.07 8.56 -17.96
C ASN A 278 -0.83 7.23 -18.07
N ASP A 279 -1.92 7.20 -18.84
CA ASP A 279 -2.55 5.95 -19.23
C ASP A 279 -1.90 5.45 -20.54
N SER A 280 -1.36 4.23 -20.54
CA SER A 280 -0.60 3.68 -21.69
C SER A 280 -0.75 2.16 -21.78
N ASP A 281 -0.64 1.61 -22.99
CA ASP A 281 -0.40 0.17 -23.27
C ASP A 281 -1.21 -0.82 -22.41
N GLY A 282 -2.52 -0.58 -22.27
CA GLY A 282 -3.43 -1.46 -21.53
C GLY A 282 -3.49 -1.22 -20.02
N LEU A 283 -2.62 -0.38 -19.46
CA LEU A 283 -2.64 0.03 -18.05
C LEU A 283 -3.11 1.48 -17.89
N ARG A 284 -4.05 1.65 -16.97
CA ARG A 284 -4.82 2.89 -16.77
C ARG A 284 -4.39 3.55 -15.45
N PHE A 285 -3.11 3.95 -15.33
CA PHE A 285 -2.54 4.43 -14.07
C PHE A 285 -3.21 5.70 -13.52
N ILE A 286 -3.39 6.72 -14.35
CA ILE A 286 -4.01 7.98 -13.92
C ILE A 286 -5.51 7.81 -13.76
N SER A 287 -6.15 7.03 -14.64
CA SER A 287 -7.56 6.68 -14.48
C SER A 287 -7.85 5.91 -13.19
N ALA A 288 -6.99 4.95 -12.82
CA ALA A 288 -7.08 4.23 -11.55
C ALA A 288 -6.92 5.14 -10.34
N LEU A 289 -5.92 6.05 -10.36
CA LEU A 289 -5.75 7.05 -9.30
C LEU A 289 -6.96 7.99 -9.20
N ARG A 290 -7.50 8.43 -10.34
CA ARG A 290 -8.67 9.32 -10.41
C ARG A 290 -9.91 8.68 -9.79
N ALA A 291 -10.04 7.36 -9.87
CA ALA A 291 -11.19 6.64 -9.33
C ALA A 291 -11.35 6.79 -7.81
N PHE A 292 -10.24 6.92 -7.06
CA PHE A 292 -10.29 7.11 -5.61
C PHE A 292 -10.95 8.45 -5.24
N LYS A 293 -11.90 8.44 -4.30
CA LYS A 293 -12.55 9.67 -3.82
C LYS A 293 -11.56 10.65 -3.18
N ARG A 294 -10.58 10.12 -2.45
CA ARG A 294 -9.56 10.91 -1.74
C ARG A 294 -8.17 10.34 -1.99
N ARG A 295 -7.24 11.21 -2.37
CA ARG A 295 -5.81 10.89 -2.53
C ARG A 295 -5.00 11.76 -1.59
N VAL A 296 -4.14 11.16 -0.79
CA VAL A 296 -3.34 11.88 0.21
C VAL A 296 -1.90 11.43 0.19
N VAL A 297 -0.99 12.40 0.26
CA VAL A 297 0.43 12.16 0.50
C VAL A 297 0.85 12.75 1.85
N TYR A 298 1.42 11.91 2.71
CA TYR A 298 2.08 12.31 3.95
C TYR A 298 3.59 12.38 3.69
N ALA A 299 4.16 13.59 3.77
CA ALA A 299 5.53 13.85 3.41
C ALA A 299 6.31 14.40 4.61
N ASN A 300 7.48 13.82 4.90
CA ASN A 300 8.38 14.40 5.89
C ASN A 300 8.99 15.69 5.34
N ALA A 301 8.70 16.83 5.96
CA ALA A 301 9.28 18.12 5.59
C ALA A 301 10.76 18.24 5.96
N ASN A 302 11.19 17.47 6.97
CA ASN A 302 12.55 17.51 7.51
C ASN A 302 13.01 16.10 7.97
N TYR A 303 14.32 15.90 8.01
CA TYR A 303 15.00 14.74 8.61
C TYR A 303 14.73 13.36 7.98
N ASP A 304 13.92 13.28 6.93
CA ASP A 304 13.90 12.12 6.07
C ASP A 304 15.08 12.18 5.11
N HIS A 305 16.06 11.31 5.34
CA HIS A 305 17.27 11.18 4.52
C HIS A 305 17.13 10.12 3.42
N ILE A 306 16.00 9.42 3.37
CA ILE A 306 15.73 8.34 2.41
C ILE A 306 14.88 8.89 1.27
N VAL A 307 13.84 9.65 1.59
CA VAL A 307 12.90 10.21 0.62
C VAL A 307 12.77 11.72 0.79
N GLY A 308 13.00 12.44 -0.32
CA GLY A 308 12.93 13.89 -0.37
C GLY A 308 11.51 14.44 -0.17
N TRP A 309 11.43 15.64 0.39
CA TRP A 309 10.15 16.33 0.61
C TRP A 309 9.39 16.59 -0.70
N GLY A 310 10.06 17.05 -1.75
CA GLY A 310 9.45 17.30 -3.06
C GLY A 310 8.86 16.04 -3.69
N THR A 311 9.63 14.94 -3.73
CA THR A 311 9.17 13.67 -4.29
C THR A 311 8.04 13.03 -3.48
N SER A 312 8.09 13.10 -2.15
CA SER A 312 7.01 12.56 -1.29
C SER A 312 5.76 13.40 -1.24
N SER A 313 5.84 14.70 -1.53
CA SER A 313 4.68 15.57 -1.60
C SER A 313 4.20 15.90 -3.03
N ILE A 314 4.86 15.37 -4.07
CA ILE A 314 4.55 15.66 -5.47
C ILE A 314 4.51 17.18 -5.70
N ARG A 315 5.62 17.85 -5.37
CA ARG A 315 5.79 19.31 -5.49
C ARG A 315 7.18 19.67 -5.98
N ARG A 316 7.26 20.76 -6.72
CA ARG A 316 8.51 21.41 -7.09
C ARG A 316 9.18 22.02 -5.86
N GLN A 317 10.49 22.19 -5.90
CA GLN A 317 11.24 22.79 -4.79
C GLN A 317 10.75 24.21 -4.41
N ASN A 318 10.26 24.99 -5.38
CA ASN A 318 9.73 26.34 -5.15
C ASN A 318 8.27 26.37 -4.67
N GLU A 319 7.56 25.23 -4.71
CA GLU A 319 6.19 25.06 -4.21
C GLU A 319 6.15 24.56 -2.76
N LEU A 320 7.30 24.09 -2.24
CA LEU A 320 7.39 23.63 -0.86
C LEU A 320 7.10 24.78 0.12
N PRO A 321 6.27 24.55 1.15
CA PRO A 321 5.97 25.54 2.17
C PRO A 321 7.23 26.12 2.78
N LYS A 322 7.23 27.43 2.98
CA LYS A 322 8.30 28.09 3.73
C LYS A 322 8.17 27.71 5.20
N SER A 323 9.30 27.56 5.89
CA SER A 323 9.38 27.12 7.30
C SER A 323 8.55 27.96 8.27
N ASN A 324 8.26 29.22 7.92
CA ASN A 324 7.45 30.14 8.72
C ASN A 324 5.92 29.99 8.53
N LEU A 325 5.47 29.15 7.58
CA LEU A 325 4.05 28.85 7.34
C LEU A 325 3.60 27.54 8.00
N LEU A 326 4.50 26.91 8.77
CA LEU A 326 4.24 25.64 9.45
C LEU A 326 3.36 25.88 10.68
N VAL A 327 2.09 25.50 10.58
CA VAL A 327 1.11 25.57 11.67
C VAL A 327 1.32 24.37 12.58
N THR A 328 1.33 24.57 13.89
CA THR A 328 1.34 23.45 14.83
C THR A 328 -0.09 23.09 15.19
N ASP A 329 -0.54 21.89 14.84
CA ASP A 329 -1.83 21.37 15.29
C ASP A 329 -1.70 20.87 16.74
N ASN A 330 -2.56 21.35 17.64
CA ASN A 330 -2.52 20.96 19.06
C ASN A 330 -2.88 19.48 19.27
N LYS A 331 -3.75 18.92 18.42
CA LYS A 331 -4.15 17.52 18.45
C LYS A 331 -3.11 16.63 17.79
N TYR A 332 -2.46 17.11 16.74
CA TYR A 332 -1.42 16.37 16.02
C TYR A 332 -0.11 17.19 15.90
N PRO A 333 0.72 17.22 16.96
CA PRO A 333 1.88 18.10 17.06
C PRO A 333 2.91 17.97 15.94
N HIS A 334 2.97 16.84 15.24
CA HIS A 334 3.91 16.61 14.14
C HIS A 334 3.33 16.96 12.76
N ILE A 335 2.04 17.22 12.65
CA ILE A 335 1.43 17.73 11.43
C ILE A 335 1.70 19.24 11.37
N VAL A 336 2.53 19.63 10.41
CA VAL A 336 3.03 21.01 10.31
C VAL A 336 2.40 21.83 9.18
N TYR A 337 1.84 21.18 8.17
CA TYR A 337 1.10 21.85 7.11
C TYR A 337 0.14 20.88 6.42
N VAL A 338 -1.06 21.36 6.09
CA VAL A 338 -2.07 20.59 5.37
C VAL A 338 -2.59 21.42 4.21
N GLU A 339 -2.33 20.98 2.99
CA GLU A 339 -2.95 21.50 1.78
C GLU A 339 -4.12 20.60 1.40
N ARG A 340 -5.34 21.09 1.64
CA ARG A 340 -6.57 20.43 1.20
C ARG A 340 -6.81 20.70 -0.29
N GLU A 341 -7.51 19.77 -0.94
CA GLU A 341 -7.98 19.98 -2.31
C GLU A 341 -8.82 21.27 -2.36
N ARG A 342 -8.29 22.32 -3.00
CA ARG A 342 -9.08 23.52 -3.29
C ARG A 342 -9.95 23.20 -4.49
N GLY A 343 -11.26 23.16 -4.29
CA GLY A 343 -12.23 23.23 -5.37
C GLY A 343 -12.26 24.65 -5.92
N ASP A 344 -11.25 25.05 -6.69
CA ASP A 344 -11.46 26.10 -7.68
C ASP A 344 -10.40 26.10 -8.80
N HIS A 345 -10.91 26.15 -10.03
CA HIS A 345 -10.17 26.37 -11.25
C HIS A 345 -9.78 27.85 -11.34
N ASN A 346 -8.50 28.15 -11.14
CA ASN A 346 -7.72 29.12 -11.92
C ASN A 346 -6.49 29.56 -11.15
N SER A 347 -5.33 29.05 -11.56
CA SER A 347 -4.16 29.91 -11.62
C SER A 347 -3.30 29.47 -12.78
N ASP A 348 -3.58 30.05 -13.94
CA ASP A 348 -2.58 30.29 -14.96
C ASP A 348 -1.41 31.06 -14.33
N LYS A 349 -0.41 30.32 -13.84
CA LYS A 349 0.94 30.85 -13.65
C LYS A 349 1.83 30.27 -14.73
N LYS A 350 1.67 30.86 -15.92
CA LYS A 350 2.60 30.71 -17.05
C LYS A 350 3.97 31.21 -16.59
N THR A 351 4.82 30.29 -16.14
CA THR A 351 6.22 30.62 -15.86
C THR A 351 6.97 30.43 -17.18
N LEU A 352 7.25 31.54 -17.85
CA LEU A 352 8.17 31.58 -18.98
C LEU A 352 9.60 31.34 -18.45
N VAL A 353 10.13 30.14 -18.66
CA VAL A 353 11.57 29.91 -18.64
C VAL A 353 11.95 29.31 -19.98
N VAL A 354 12.49 30.17 -20.85
CA VAL A 354 13.23 29.76 -22.04
C VAL A 354 14.62 29.36 -21.57
N GLY A 355 14.94 28.07 -21.66
CA GLY A 355 16.29 27.57 -21.37
C GLY A 355 16.41 26.07 -21.62
N LYS A 356 17.04 25.70 -22.75
CA LYS A 356 17.52 24.37 -23.17
C LYS A 356 16.60 23.15 -22.91
N GLN A 357 16.05 22.61 -24.00
CA GLN A 357 15.34 21.33 -24.04
C GLN A 357 16.24 20.15 -23.64
N THR A 358 16.37 19.92 -22.34
CA THR A 358 16.54 18.58 -21.76
C THR A 358 15.24 18.30 -21.04
N THR A 359 14.51 17.26 -21.44
CA THR A 359 13.26 16.86 -20.80
C THR A 359 13.53 16.60 -19.32
N ASP A 360 13.03 17.48 -18.44
CA ASP A 360 13.12 17.28 -17.00
C ASP A 360 12.08 16.22 -16.63
N LEU A 361 12.53 14.98 -16.48
CA LEU A 361 11.69 13.83 -16.15
C LEU A 361 10.88 14.07 -14.87
N GLU A 362 11.45 14.79 -13.90
CA GLU A 362 10.75 15.15 -12.66
C GLU A 362 9.55 16.06 -12.97
N GLU A 363 9.73 17.07 -13.80
CA GLU A 363 8.68 18.00 -14.21
C GLU A 363 7.55 17.28 -14.97
N GLU A 364 7.88 16.32 -15.85
CA GLU A 364 6.87 15.51 -16.52
C GLU A 364 6.08 14.64 -15.53
N MET A 365 6.75 14.04 -14.55
CA MET A 365 6.07 13.26 -13.51
C MET A 365 5.19 14.12 -12.60
N ILE A 366 5.64 15.33 -12.23
CA ILE A 366 4.84 16.29 -11.46
C ILE A 366 3.58 16.66 -12.26
N LYS A 367 3.73 17.06 -13.52
CA LYS A 367 2.59 17.37 -14.39
C LYS A 367 1.63 16.20 -14.50
N GLY A 368 2.15 15.00 -14.73
CA GLY A 368 1.34 13.81 -14.93
C GLY A 368 0.56 13.41 -13.66
N LEU A 369 1.20 13.45 -12.48
CA LEU A 369 0.56 13.13 -11.21
C LEU A 369 -0.43 14.18 -10.71
N THR A 370 -0.22 15.45 -11.07
CA THR A 370 -1.11 16.55 -10.70
C THR A 370 -2.32 16.72 -11.61
N GLN A 371 -2.49 15.83 -12.60
CA GLN A 371 -3.75 15.66 -13.35
C GLN A 371 -4.93 15.20 -12.49
N VAL A 372 -4.66 14.71 -11.28
CA VAL A 372 -5.65 14.41 -10.25
C VAL A 372 -5.29 15.21 -8.99
N PRO A 373 -6.28 15.69 -8.22
CA PRO A 373 -6.01 16.47 -7.04
C PRO A 373 -5.44 15.57 -5.92
N TRP A 374 -4.56 16.14 -5.10
CA TRP A 374 -3.94 15.47 -3.97
C TRP A 374 -4.05 16.37 -2.74
N GLU A 375 -4.53 15.81 -1.63
CA GLU A 375 -4.30 16.39 -0.32
C GLU A 375 -2.84 16.14 0.09
N ARG A 376 -2.16 17.17 0.59
CA ARG A 376 -0.75 17.07 1.00
C ARG A 376 -0.63 17.39 2.47
N VAL A 377 -0.08 16.45 3.23
CA VAL A 377 0.14 16.57 4.66
C VAL A 377 1.62 16.52 4.94
N ASP A 378 2.17 17.63 5.41
CA ASP A 378 3.58 17.73 5.76
C ASP A 378 3.78 17.44 7.24
N VAL A 379 4.74 16.56 7.52
CA VAL A 379 5.07 16.06 8.85
C VAL A 379 6.48 16.51 9.23
N SER A 380 6.66 16.93 10.48
CA SER A 380 7.99 17.27 11.00
C SER A 380 8.21 16.76 12.41
N PHE A 381 9.23 15.91 12.57
CA PHE A 381 9.71 15.43 13.86
C PHE A 381 10.78 16.33 14.48
N HIS A 382 10.92 17.59 14.05
CA HIS A 382 12.00 18.49 14.46
C HIS A 382 12.23 18.55 15.98
N LYS A 383 11.13 18.58 16.75
CA LYS A 383 11.11 18.63 18.23
C LYS A 383 11.30 17.25 18.91
N SER A 384 11.28 16.17 18.14
CA SER A 384 11.41 14.79 18.62
C SER A 384 12.86 14.28 18.48
N LYS A 385 13.26 13.39 19.39
CA LYS A 385 14.53 12.64 19.27
C LYS A 385 14.46 11.60 18.14
N GLN A 386 13.27 11.17 17.73
CA GLN A 386 13.03 10.21 16.66
C GLN A 386 13.20 10.83 15.25
N ARG A 387 13.55 12.12 15.15
CA ARG A 387 13.84 12.79 13.88
C ARG A 387 14.88 12.09 13.01
N TYR A 388 15.91 11.47 13.61
CA TYR A 388 16.95 10.76 12.86
C TYR A 388 16.46 9.46 12.20
N ILE A 389 15.25 9.02 12.56
CA ILE A 389 14.55 7.86 11.98
C ILE A 389 13.15 8.28 11.50
N ALA A 390 12.98 9.55 11.07
CA ALA A 390 11.72 10.13 10.64
C ALA A 390 11.00 9.30 9.56
N HIS A 391 11.78 8.71 8.64
CA HIS A 391 11.24 7.87 7.56
C HIS A 391 10.39 6.70 8.07
N ASN A 392 10.82 6.04 9.14
CA ASN A 392 10.07 4.93 9.76
C ASN A 392 9.12 5.41 10.86
N THR A 393 9.41 6.58 11.43
CA THR A 393 8.58 7.18 12.49
C THR A 393 7.23 7.60 11.95
N ILE A 394 7.17 8.17 10.75
CA ILE A 394 5.92 8.65 10.12
C ILE A 394 4.82 7.57 10.02
N GLN A 395 5.18 6.29 9.92
CA GLN A 395 4.24 5.16 9.89
C GLN A 395 4.18 4.34 11.19
N VAL A 396 5.00 4.69 12.20
CA VAL A 396 5.15 3.95 13.45
C VAL A 396 5.58 2.48 13.23
N LYS A 397 6.69 2.29 12.50
CA LYS A 397 7.20 0.94 12.15
C LYS A 397 7.31 0.00 13.37
N SER A 398 7.85 0.50 14.47
CA SER A 398 7.86 -0.19 15.76
C SER A 398 7.52 0.80 16.85
N TYR A 399 6.42 0.60 17.56
CA TYR A 399 5.94 1.54 18.59
C TYR A 399 7.01 1.90 19.62
N TRP A 400 7.87 0.95 20.00
CA TRP A 400 8.95 1.18 20.96
C TRP A 400 10.00 2.21 20.49
N LEU A 401 10.24 2.30 19.17
CA LEU A 401 11.22 3.24 18.58
C LEU A 401 10.57 4.44 17.88
N ASN A 402 9.31 4.31 17.49
CA ASN A 402 8.63 5.18 16.54
C ASN A 402 7.33 5.77 17.10
N SER A 403 7.14 5.74 18.42
CA SER A 403 5.93 6.20 19.11
C SER A 403 5.51 7.62 18.75
N ASP A 404 6.46 8.49 18.40
CA ASP A 404 6.19 9.91 18.17
C ASP A 404 5.39 10.12 16.87
N GLY A 405 5.37 9.15 15.95
CA GLY A 405 4.50 9.20 14.78
C GLY A 405 3.05 8.75 15.03
N ALA A 406 2.70 8.40 16.27
CA ALA A 406 1.35 7.93 16.59
C ALA A 406 0.28 8.97 16.25
N ASP A 407 0.56 10.26 16.46
CA ASP A 407 -0.37 11.34 16.12
C ASP A 407 -0.57 11.48 14.61
N VAL A 408 0.44 11.18 13.79
CA VAL A 408 0.33 11.14 12.33
C VAL A 408 -0.60 10.00 11.89
N VAL A 409 -0.46 8.82 12.48
CA VAL A 409 -1.37 7.68 12.24
C VAL A 409 -2.79 8.04 12.67
N PHE A 410 -2.97 8.69 13.82
CA PHE A 410 -4.28 9.16 14.26
C PHE A 410 -4.86 10.23 13.33
N HIS A 411 -4.06 11.16 12.81
CA HIS A 411 -4.49 12.15 11.82
C HIS A 411 -5.02 11.47 10.56
N MET A 412 -4.35 10.42 10.08
CA MET A 412 -4.85 9.61 8.96
C MET A 412 -6.19 8.95 9.28
N ILE A 413 -6.32 8.28 10.42
CA ILE A 413 -7.55 7.56 10.77
C ILE A 413 -8.71 8.52 11.00
N ASP A 414 -8.48 9.66 11.66
CA ASP A 414 -9.50 10.69 11.93
C ASP A 414 -10.03 11.36 10.66
N ASN A 415 -9.25 11.38 9.58
CA ASN A 415 -9.64 11.95 8.29
C ASN A 415 -9.94 10.86 7.24
N PHE A 416 -10.08 9.59 7.64
CA PHE A 416 -10.33 8.49 6.72
C PHE A 416 -11.79 8.50 6.23
N LEU A 417 -11.99 8.44 4.92
CA LEU A 417 -13.34 8.31 4.34
C LEU A 417 -13.80 6.85 4.39
N LEU A 418 -15.09 6.64 4.64
CA LEU A 418 -15.71 5.32 4.83
C LEU A 418 -16.60 4.86 3.68
#